data_AF-A0A6A5WZ21-F1
#
_entry.id   AF-A0A6A5WZ21-F1
#
_cell.length_a   1.000
_cell.length_b   1.000
_cell.length_c   1.000
_cell.angle_alpha   90.00
_cell.angle_beta   90.00
_cell.angle_gamma   90.00
#
_symmetry.space_group_name_H-M   'P 1'
#
loop_
_entity.id
_entity.type
_entity.pdbx_description
1 polymer ?
#
loop_
_entity_poly.entity_id
_entity_poly.type
_entity_poly.pdbx_seq_one_letter_code
_entity_poly.pdbx_strand_id
1 'polypeptide(L)'
;MRFSTAVALSFAALTVAAPVPKTLRRRAVLADTTYDAISISGGVAGNAEAEALAVFSALDLNDLANIDPADIEFLGAVNDVANDAETDAFNVAIEAATGAEAEALQAGKTKNKVLKLMATKIELEAKAAQGEDTSAKLAEELTKLNNNIELDAAVAGEASTAVPFDATISGGGSVTVGAGNANNNVAAGDETEVATGDEEEVDAEEADADQADADQADAEEAQTEENEADAEEAQAEEAQAEENEADQDEEDEDDD
;
A
#
# COMPACT_ATOMS: atom_id res chain seq x y z
N MET A 1 -41.35 -60.66 -52.08
CA MET A 1 -40.44 -59.48 -52.13
C MET A 1 -40.32 -58.96 -50.71
N ARG A 2 -39.11 -58.94 -50.14
CA ARG A 2 -38.86 -58.48 -48.76
C ARG A 2 -38.53 -56.99 -48.83
N PHE A 3 -39.29 -56.15 -48.14
CA PHE A 3 -38.96 -54.75 -47.95
C PHE A 3 -38.54 -54.55 -46.49
N SER A 4 -37.24 -54.36 -46.27
CA SER A 4 -36.69 -53.92 -44.98
C SER A 4 -36.73 -52.41 -44.93
N THR A 5 -37.60 -51.85 -44.09
CA THR A 5 -37.60 -50.43 -43.71
C THR A 5 -36.64 -50.24 -42.54
N ALA A 6 -35.48 -49.64 -42.79
CA ALA A 6 -34.61 -49.10 -41.73
C ALA A 6 -34.80 -47.58 -41.71
N VAL A 7 -35.55 -47.08 -40.72
CA VAL A 7 -35.65 -45.65 -40.41
C VAL A 7 -34.54 -45.34 -39.41
N ALA A 8 -33.48 -44.67 -39.86
CA ALA A 8 -32.43 -44.15 -39.01
C ALA A 8 -32.88 -42.79 -38.44
N LEU A 9 -33.19 -42.76 -37.15
CA LEU A 9 -33.49 -41.55 -36.37
C LEU A 9 -32.17 -40.97 -35.85
N SER A 10 -31.57 -40.04 -36.61
CA SER A 10 -30.43 -39.24 -36.18
C SER A 10 -30.89 -38.08 -35.29
N PHE A 11 -30.71 -38.22 -33.97
CA PHE A 11 -30.88 -37.14 -33.01
C PHE A 11 -29.68 -36.19 -33.08
N ALA A 12 -29.85 -35.02 -33.68
CA ALA A 12 -28.89 -33.93 -33.59
C ALA A 12 -29.10 -33.21 -32.24
N ALA A 13 -28.22 -33.45 -31.27
CA ALA A 13 -28.20 -32.70 -30.02
C ALA A 13 -27.57 -31.32 -30.28
N LEU A 14 -28.38 -30.26 -30.36
CA LEU A 14 -27.90 -28.88 -30.27
C LEU A 14 -27.54 -28.61 -28.80
N THR A 15 -26.25 -28.57 -28.48
CA THR A 15 -25.76 -27.96 -27.23
C THR A 15 -25.84 -26.45 -27.37
N VAL A 16 -26.85 -25.82 -26.76
CA VAL A 16 -26.86 -24.36 -26.57
C VAL A 16 -25.85 -24.06 -25.48
N ALA A 17 -24.67 -23.56 -25.86
CA ALA A 17 -23.73 -23.00 -24.90
C ALA A 17 -24.35 -21.72 -24.33
N ALA A 18 -24.89 -21.79 -23.12
CA ALA A 18 -25.30 -20.59 -22.39
C ALA A 18 -24.05 -19.74 -22.12
N PRO A 19 -24.11 -18.41 -22.26
CA PRO A 19 -23.00 -17.55 -21.90
C PRO A 19 -22.67 -17.77 -20.43
N VAL A 20 -21.42 -18.13 -20.14
CA VAL A 20 -20.91 -18.20 -18.77
C VAL A 20 -21.04 -16.78 -18.20
N PRO A 21 -21.71 -16.58 -17.05
CA PRO A 21 -21.75 -15.27 -16.43
C PRO A 21 -20.31 -14.84 -16.18
N LYS A 22 -19.86 -13.75 -16.83
CA LYS A 22 -18.64 -13.08 -16.42
C LYS A 22 -18.85 -12.72 -14.95
N THR A 23 -18.01 -13.22 -14.07
CA THR A 23 -17.97 -12.77 -12.69
C THR A 23 -17.86 -11.25 -12.73
N LEU A 24 -18.88 -10.57 -12.20
CA LEU A 24 -18.84 -9.12 -12.09
C LEU A 24 -17.75 -8.82 -11.07
N ARG A 25 -16.62 -8.26 -11.52
CA ARG A 25 -15.59 -7.77 -10.61
C ARG A 25 -16.23 -6.74 -9.69
N ARG A 26 -15.86 -6.77 -8.41
CA ARG A 26 -16.25 -5.73 -7.47
C ARG A 26 -15.69 -4.39 -7.97
N ARG A 27 -16.46 -3.34 -7.76
CA ARG A 27 -16.00 -1.97 -8.04
C ARG A 27 -15.04 -1.55 -6.95
N ALA A 28 -14.12 -0.65 -7.29
CA ALA A 28 -13.25 0.00 -6.34
C ALA A 28 -14.01 0.57 -5.14
N VAL A 29 -13.39 0.47 -3.96
CA VAL A 29 -13.98 0.86 -2.68
C VAL A 29 -13.15 1.91 -1.95
N LEU A 30 -11.87 2.05 -2.27
CA LEU A 30 -10.99 3.08 -1.74
C LEU A 30 -11.19 4.37 -2.54
N ALA A 31 -11.56 5.44 -1.85
CA ALA A 31 -11.84 6.75 -2.44
C ALA A 31 -10.61 7.66 -2.39
N ASP A 32 -10.62 8.73 -3.19
CA ASP A 32 -9.62 9.79 -3.12
C ASP A 32 -9.41 10.28 -1.69
N THR A 33 -8.15 10.41 -1.30
CA THR A 33 -7.75 10.85 0.03
C THR A 33 -6.41 11.59 -0.02
N THR A 34 -5.91 12.00 1.14
CA THR A 34 -4.56 12.53 1.31
C THR A 34 -3.73 11.64 2.22
N TYR A 35 -2.41 11.78 2.15
CA TYR A 35 -1.50 11.14 3.11
C TYR A 35 -1.89 11.45 4.55
N ASP A 36 -2.03 12.73 4.89
CA ASP A 36 -2.39 13.18 6.24
C ASP A 36 -3.70 12.56 6.75
N ALA A 37 -4.63 12.20 5.85
CA ALA A 37 -5.90 11.60 6.22
C ALA A 37 -5.80 10.09 6.50
N ILE A 38 -4.80 9.40 5.94
CA ILE A 38 -4.57 7.96 6.15
C ILE A 38 -3.37 7.66 7.05
N SER A 39 -2.54 8.66 7.36
CA SER A 39 -1.35 8.50 8.18
C SER A 39 -1.71 7.98 9.57
N ILE A 40 -0.93 7.01 10.03
CA ILE A 40 -1.02 6.43 11.37
C ILE A 40 0.12 6.88 12.28
N SER A 41 0.97 7.81 11.82
CA SER A 41 2.21 8.19 12.51
C SER A 41 2.03 8.99 13.80
N GLY A 42 0.80 9.38 14.15
CA GLY A 42 0.52 10.13 15.36
C GLY A 42 0.02 9.27 16.51
N GLY A 43 0.08 9.81 17.71
CA GLY A 43 -0.56 9.25 18.90
C GLY A 43 0.41 8.51 19.80
N VAL A 44 0.17 7.21 19.98
CA VAL A 44 0.94 6.32 20.86
C VAL A 44 1.44 5.16 20.02
N ALA A 45 2.67 4.73 20.25
CA ALA A 45 3.27 3.58 19.57
C ALA A 45 2.80 2.24 20.19
N GLY A 46 2.99 1.15 19.45
CA GLY A 46 2.71 -0.23 19.90
C GLY A 46 1.42 -0.85 19.36
N ASN A 47 0.80 -0.25 18.35
CA ASN A 47 -0.42 -0.76 17.72
C ASN A 47 -0.48 -0.48 16.21
N ALA A 48 0.66 -0.24 15.56
CA ALA A 48 0.74 0.18 14.16
C ALA A 48 0.10 -0.83 13.20
N GLU A 49 0.26 -2.13 13.43
CA GLU A 49 -0.33 -3.17 12.56
C GLU A 49 -1.86 -3.03 12.50
N ALA A 50 -2.50 -2.88 13.66
CA ALA A 50 -3.96 -2.78 13.74
C ALA A 50 -4.46 -1.46 13.15
N GLU A 51 -3.72 -0.37 13.34
CA GLU A 51 -4.04 0.93 12.74
C GLU A 51 -3.91 0.90 11.21
N ALA A 52 -2.84 0.30 10.68
CA ALA A 52 -2.65 0.13 9.24
C ALA A 52 -3.76 -0.74 8.62
N LEU A 53 -4.14 -1.85 9.26
CA LEU A 53 -5.27 -2.68 8.82
C LEU A 53 -6.60 -1.92 8.85
N ALA A 54 -6.79 -1.01 9.80
CA ALA A 54 -8.00 -0.20 9.89
C ALA A 54 -8.14 0.78 8.70
N VAL A 55 -7.02 1.35 8.22
CA VAL A 55 -6.99 2.20 7.01
C VAL A 55 -7.55 1.45 5.80
N PHE A 56 -7.21 0.18 5.64
CA PHE A 56 -7.62 -0.65 4.50
C PHE A 56 -8.91 -1.47 4.75
N SER A 57 -9.65 -1.19 5.82
CA SER A 57 -10.82 -1.98 6.24
C SER A 57 -11.99 -2.01 5.25
N ALA A 58 -12.00 -1.12 4.26
CA ALA A 58 -12.98 -1.14 3.17
C ALA A 58 -12.76 -2.32 2.20
N LEU A 59 -11.54 -2.84 2.10
CA LEU A 59 -11.20 -4.00 1.28
C LEU A 59 -11.72 -5.28 1.90
N ASP A 60 -12.12 -6.23 1.04
CA ASP A 60 -12.44 -7.58 1.48
C ASP A 60 -11.20 -8.46 1.40
N LEU A 61 -10.43 -8.46 2.48
CA LEU A 61 -9.20 -9.24 2.60
C LEU A 61 -9.44 -10.77 2.60
N ASN A 62 -10.70 -11.23 2.63
CA ASN A 62 -11.03 -12.66 2.48
C ASN A 62 -11.25 -13.07 1.00
N ASP A 63 -11.27 -12.10 0.08
CA ASP A 63 -11.54 -12.33 -1.34
C ASP A 63 -10.66 -11.44 -2.24
N LEU A 64 -9.34 -11.58 -2.05
CA LEU A 64 -8.32 -10.79 -2.73
C LEU A 64 -8.36 -10.91 -4.27
N ALA A 65 -8.82 -12.04 -4.80
CA ALA A 65 -8.95 -12.27 -6.24
C ALA A 65 -10.00 -11.35 -6.91
N ASN A 66 -10.90 -10.75 -6.11
CA ASN A 66 -11.95 -9.84 -6.58
C ASN A 66 -11.70 -8.37 -6.21
N ILE A 67 -10.54 -8.01 -5.65
CA ILE A 67 -10.16 -6.60 -5.47
C ILE A 67 -10.08 -5.90 -6.84
N ASP A 68 -10.63 -4.69 -6.92
CA ASP A 68 -10.64 -3.89 -8.15
C ASP A 68 -9.22 -3.41 -8.48
N PRO A 69 -8.77 -3.42 -9.75
CA PRO A 69 -7.47 -2.87 -10.14
C PRO A 69 -7.20 -1.45 -9.63
N ALA A 70 -8.22 -0.58 -9.56
CA ALA A 70 -8.02 0.78 -9.04
C ALA A 70 -7.76 0.81 -7.52
N ASP A 71 -8.23 -0.18 -6.76
CA ASP A 71 -7.84 -0.33 -5.35
C ASP A 71 -6.41 -0.88 -5.22
N ILE A 72 -5.95 -1.71 -6.17
CA ILE A 72 -4.56 -2.18 -6.22
C ILE A 72 -3.62 -1.01 -6.54
N GLU A 73 -3.98 -0.17 -7.51
CA GLU A 73 -3.25 1.07 -7.82
C GLU A 73 -3.22 2.03 -6.63
N PHE A 74 -4.33 2.16 -5.90
CA PHE A 74 -4.37 2.94 -4.66
C PHE A 74 -3.36 2.42 -3.63
N LEU A 75 -3.28 1.10 -3.42
CA LEU A 75 -2.32 0.51 -2.47
C LEU A 75 -0.86 0.82 -2.86
N GLY A 76 -0.54 0.77 -4.15
CA GLY A 76 0.76 1.20 -4.67
C GLY A 76 1.03 2.68 -4.40
N ALA A 77 0.04 3.55 -4.66
CA ALA A 77 0.18 4.98 -4.39
C ALA A 77 0.34 5.32 -2.90
N VAL A 78 -0.22 4.52 -1.98
CA VAL A 78 0.07 4.64 -0.55
C VAL A 78 1.53 4.32 -0.25
N ASN A 79 2.11 3.30 -0.89
CA ASN A 79 3.52 2.97 -0.73
C ASN A 79 4.42 4.12 -1.17
N ASP A 80 4.20 4.64 -2.38
CA ASP A 80 4.99 5.74 -2.95
C ASP A 80 4.92 6.99 -2.05
N VAL A 81 3.72 7.41 -1.68
CA VAL A 81 3.52 8.63 -0.88
C VAL A 81 4.05 8.47 0.54
N ALA A 82 3.92 7.30 1.15
CA ALA A 82 4.51 7.04 2.46
C ALA A 82 6.04 7.01 2.40
N ASN A 83 6.62 6.56 1.28
CA ASN A 83 8.05 6.62 1.05
C ASN A 83 8.54 8.07 0.91
N ASP A 84 7.83 8.90 0.13
CA ASP A 84 8.16 10.32 -0.01
C ASP A 84 8.03 11.07 1.33
N ALA A 85 7.00 10.76 2.13
CA ALA A 85 6.86 11.33 3.47
C ALA A 85 8.03 10.92 4.40
N GLU A 86 8.56 9.72 4.23
CA GLU A 86 9.73 9.25 4.97
C GLU A 86 10.98 10.08 4.62
N THR A 87 11.27 10.23 3.33
CA THR A 87 12.48 10.92 2.84
C THR A 87 12.42 12.42 3.04
N ASP A 88 11.28 13.03 2.73
CA ASP A 88 11.17 14.49 2.59
C ASP A 88 10.63 15.17 3.84
N ALA A 89 10.00 14.41 4.74
CA ALA A 89 9.36 14.94 5.95
C ALA A 89 9.96 14.35 7.23
N PHE A 90 9.89 13.03 7.42
CA PHE A 90 10.38 12.39 8.65
C PHE A 90 11.88 12.54 8.82
N ASN A 91 12.69 12.16 7.83
CA ASN A 91 14.15 12.25 7.94
C ASN A 91 14.59 13.69 8.24
N VAL A 92 13.99 14.68 7.57
CA VAL A 92 14.26 16.11 7.81
C VAL A 92 13.87 16.54 9.23
N ALA A 93 12.71 16.09 9.73
CA ALA A 93 12.25 16.43 11.08
C ALA A 93 13.11 15.78 12.17
N ILE A 94 13.51 14.52 11.98
CA ILE A 94 14.34 13.77 12.93
C ILE A 94 15.74 14.38 13.01
N GLU A 95 16.35 14.72 11.88
CA GLU A 95 17.66 15.40 11.83
C GLU A 95 17.67 16.73 12.60
N ALA A 96 16.53 17.42 12.65
CA ALA A 96 16.37 18.70 13.34
C ALA A 96 16.03 18.57 14.83
N ALA A 97 15.60 17.38 15.28
CA ALA A 97 15.12 17.12 16.63
C ALA A 97 16.20 16.46 17.51
N THR A 98 16.00 16.49 18.83
CA THR A 98 16.87 15.79 19.78
C THR A 98 16.07 15.27 20.98
N GLY A 99 16.58 14.23 21.65
CA GLY A 99 15.95 13.63 22.82
C GLY A 99 14.55 13.11 22.53
N ALA A 100 13.62 13.28 23.49
CA ALA A 100 12.25 12.78 23.40
C ALA A 100 11.46 13.23 22.15
N GLU A 101 11.80 14.38 21.55
CA GLU A 101 11.17 14.80 20.29
C GLU A 101 11.65 13.93 19.11
N ALA A 102 12.94 13.63 19.04
CA ALA A 102 13.51 12.75 18.01
C ALA A 102 12.99 11.31 18.18
N GLU A 103 12.92 10.80 19.42
CA GLU A 103 12.35 9.49 19.73
C GLU A 103 10.88 9.40 19.28
N ALA A 104 10.06 10.41 19.57
CA ALA A 104 8.67 10.42 19.15
C ALA A 104 8.49 10.54 17.62
N LEU A 105 9.39 11.24 16.94
CA LEU A 105 9.41 11.30 15.47
C LEU A 105 9.85 9.97 14.85
N GLN A 106 10.82 9.27 15.45
CA GLN A 106 11.23 7.93 15.03
C GLN A 106 10.10 6.92 15.19
N ALA A 107 9.39 6.93 16.33
CA ALA A 107 8.19 6.13 16.50
C ALA A 107 7.13 6.44 15.42
N GLY A 108 6.95 7.72 15.06
CA GLY A 108 6.08 8.13 13.96
C GLY A 108 6.51 7.60 12.58
N LYS A 109 7.83 7.61 12.31
CA LYS A 109 8.45 7.04 11.10
C LYS A 109 8.24 5.52 11.04
N THR A 110 8.42 4.80 12.15
CA THR A 110 8.16 3.35 12.23
C THR A 110 6.71 3.03 11.88
N LYS A 111 5.74 3.78 12.44
CA LYS A 111 4.32 3.63 12.08
C LYS A 111 4.06 3.92 10.59
N ASN A 112 4.74 4.92 10.01
CA ASN A 112 4.67 5.19 8.56
C ASN A 112 5.20 4.00 7.73
N LYS A 113 6.33 3.41 8.13
CA LYS A 113 6.87 2.20 7.50
C LYS A 113 5.88 1.02 7.58
N VAL A 114 5.20 0.82 8.72
CA VAL A 114 4.15 -0.21 8.85
C VAL A 114 2.98 0.05 7.89
N LEU A 115 2.51 1.29 7.76
CA LEU A 115 1.45 1.64 6.78
C LEU A 115 1.89 1.33 5.34
N LYS A 116 3.09 1.79 4.95
CA LYS A 116 3.72 1.56 3.65
C LYS A 116 3.75 0.07 3.30
N LEU A 117 4.31 -0.74 4.20
CA LEU A 117 4.54 -2.16 3.99
C LEU A 117 3.24 -2.98 4.07
N MET A 118 2.27 -2.57 4.89
CA MET A 118 0.94 -3.20 4.93
C MET A 118 0.20 -2.99 3.61
N ALA A 119 0.28 -1.80 3.00
CA ALA A 119 -0.29 -1.53 1.69
C ALA A 119 0.32 -2.46 0.62
N THR A 120 1.65 -2.54 0.58
CA THR A 120 2.40 -3.41 -0.34
C THR A 120 2.07 -4.89 -0.13
N LYS A 121 1.95 -5.37 1.11
CA LYS A 121 1.52 -6.73 1.39
C LYS A 121 0.16 -7.03 0.74
N ILE A 122 -0.85 -6.19 0.98
CA ILE A 122 -2.19 -6.40 0.45
C ILE A 122 -2.17 -6.35 -1.09
N GLU A 123 -1.42 -5.40 -1.66
CA GLU A 123 -1.24 -5.27 -3.11
C GLU A 123 -0.67 -6.56 -3.73
N LEU A 124 0.42 -7.09 -3.17
CA LEU A 124 1.10 -8.29 -3.67
C LEU A 124 0.26 -9.54 -3.48
N GLU A 125 -0.48 -9.67 -2.37
CA GLU A 125 -1.41 -10.78 -2.15
C GLU A 125 -2.60 -10.71 -3.12
N ALA A 126 -3.10 -9.52 -3.45
CA ALA A 126 -4.14 -9.31 -4.45
C ALA A 126 -3.66 -9.69 -5.86
N LYS A 127 -2.46 -9.25 -6.25
CA LYS A 127 -1.81 -9.62 -7.53
C LYS A 127 -1.59 -11.13 -7.62
N ALA A 128 -1.09 -11.77 -6.55
CA ALA A 128 -0.97 -13.23 -6.48
C ALA A 128 -2.32 -13.94 -6.68
N ALA A 129 -3.36 -13.46 -6.00
CA ALA A 129 -4.71 -14.00 -6.13
C ALA A 129 -5.31 -13.81 -7.54
N GLN A 130 -4.81 -12.83 -8.30
CA GLN A 130 -5.17 -12.57 -9.70
C GLN A 130 -4.26 -13.25 -10.73
N GLY A 131 -3.27 -14.04 -10.27
CA GLY A 131 -2.46 -14.93 -11.11
C GLY A 131 -1.05 -14.42 -11.44
N GLU A 132 -0.61 -13.32 -10.84
CA GLU A 132 0.79 -12.86 -10.93
C GLU A 132 1.69 -13.64 -9.96
N ASP A 133 2.97 -13.82 -10.31
CA ASP A 133 3.94 -14.40 -9.38
C ASP A 133 4.62 -13.29 -8.56
N THR A 134 4.15 -13.11 -7.32
CA THR A 134 4.71 -12.14 -6.38
C THR A 134 5.49 -12.80 -5.23
N SER A 135 5.72 -14.11 -5.31
CA SER A 135 6.14 -14.93 -4.15
C SER A 135 7.43 -14.44 -3.49
N ALA A 136 8.44 -14.10 -4.29
CA ALA A 136 9.73 -13.63 -3.78
C ALA A 136 9.61 -12.25 -3.11
N LYS A 137 8.97 -11.29 -3.81
CA LYS A 137 8.76 -9.93 -3.29
C LYS A 137 7.90 -9.95 -2.04
N LEU A 138 6.82 -10.74 -2.01
CA LEU A 138 5.96 -10.86 -0.83
C LEU A 138 6.75 -11.37 0.39
N ALA A 139 7.66 -12.33 0.23
CA ALA A 139 8.47 -12.84 1.34
C ALA A 139 9.44 -11.77 1.90
N GLU A 140 10.04 -10.96 1.02
CA GLU A 140 10.89 -9.84 1.40
C GLU A 140 10.09 -8.78 2.17
N GLU A 141 8.99 -8.30 1.59
CA GLU A 141 8.16 -7.25 2.20
C GLU A 141 7.52 -7.69 3.51
N LEU A 142 7.16 -8.97 3.65
CA LEU A 142 6.68 -9.52 4.93
C LEU A 142 7.76 -9.51 6.02
N THR A 143 9.03 -9.71 5.65
CA THR A 143 10.14 -9.63 6.62
C THR A 143 10.30 -8.20 7.11
N LYS A 144 10.32 -7.22 6.20
CA LYS A 144 10.39 -5.79 6.53
C LYS A 144 9.19 -5.36 7.38
N LEU A 145 7.98 -5.80 7.02
CA LEU A 145 6.75 -5.47 7.74
C LEU A 145 6.81 -6.00 9.18
N ASN A 146 7.15 -7.28 9.36
CA ASN A 146 7.23 -7.88 10.70
C ASN A 146 8.27 -7.20 11.58
N ASN A 147 9.45 -6.88 11.04
CA ASN A 147 10.48 -6.14 11.78
C ASN A 147 9.95 -4.78 12.26
N ASN A 148 9.27 -4.01 11.41
CA ASN A 148 8.73 -2.71 11.80
C ASN A 148 7.54 -2.82 12.79
N ILE A 149 6.75 -3.89 12.71
CA ILE A 149 5.72 -4.19 13.73
C ILE A 149 6.37 -4.49 15.08
N GLU A 150 7.46 -5.27 15.09
CA GLU A 150 8.22 -5.57 16.31
C GLU A 150 8.86 -4.30 16.91
N LEU A 151 9.43 -3.43 16.07
CA LEU A 151 9.97 -2.14 16.51
C LEU A 151 8.89 -1.23 17.12
N ASP A 152 7.73 -1.08 16.47
CA ASP A 152 6.61 -0.32 17.03
C ASP A 152 6.13 -0.92 18.37
N ALA A 153 6.06 -2.24 18.47
CA ALA A 153 5.68 -2.95 19.69
C ALA A 153 6.70 -2.79 20.83
N ALA A 154 7.99 -2.66 20.51
CA ALA A 154 9.04 -2.48 21.50
C ALA A 154 8.93 -1.14 22.24
N VAL A 155 8.50 -0.08 21.55
CA VAL A 155 8.27 1.25 22.12
C VAL A 155 6.81 1.48 22.53
N ALA A 156 6.07 0.40 22.80
CA ALA A 156 4.64 0.49 23.11
C ALA A 156 4.36 1.42 24.32
N GLY A 157 3.45 2.38 24.13
CA GLY A 157 3.10 3.37 25.15
C GLY A 157 3.88 4.68 25.05
N GLU A 158 4.93 4.74 24.24
CA GLU A 158 5.65 5.98 23.96
C GLU A 158 4.88 6.89 23.01
N ALA A 159 5.24 8.18 23.02
CA ALA A 159 4.64 9.16 22.13
C ALA A 159 5.07 8.89 20.68
N SER A 160 4.15 9.07 19.74
CA SER A 160 4.41 8.96 18.31
C SER A 160 3.92 10.22 17.61
N THR A 161 4.80 10.87 16.86
CA THR A 161 4.54 12.19 16.25
C THR A 161 4.37 12.07 14.75
N ALA A 162 3.20 12.49 14.26
CA ALA A 162 2.96 12.63 12.82
C ALA A 162 3.66 13.89 12.29
N VAL A 163 4.24 13.77 11.09
CA VAL A 163 4.74 14.91 10.31
C VAL A 163 3.76 15.19 9.17
N PRO A 164 3.26 16.43 9.01
CA PRO A 164 2.38 16.77 7.90
C PRO A 164 3.08 16.60 6.55
N PHE A 165 2.40 15.99 5.59
CA PHE A 165 2.90 15.82 4.24
C PHE A 165 1.76 15.95 3.21
N ASP A 166 1.87 16.96 2.34
CA ASP A 166 0.82 17.28 1.37
C ASP A 166 0.97 16.41 0.12
N ALA A 167 0.25 15.30 0.12
CA ALA A 167 0.16 14.39 -1.02
C ALA A 167 -1.25 13.82 -1.16
N THR A 168 -1.70 13.70 -2.42
CA THR A 168 -3.00 13.15 -2.78
C THR A 168 -2.87 11.72 -3.28
N ILE A 169 -3.79 10.86 -2.86
CA ILE A 169 -3.85 9.46 -3.27
C ILE A 169 -5.20 9.27 -3.96
N SER A 170 -5.17 8.91 -5.24
CA SER A 170 -6.38 8.76 -6.05
C SER A 170 -6.93 7.34 -5.94
N GLY A 171 -8.24 7.21 -5.74
CA GLY A 171 -8.94 5.93 -5.62
C GLY A 171 -10.14 5.85 -6.55
N GLY A 172 -10.45 4.66 -7.05
CA GLY A 172 -11.62 4.44 -7.92
C GLY A 172 -12.97 4.39 -7.19
N GLY A 173 -12.95 4.38 -5.86
CA GLY A 173 -14.11 4.26 -5.00
C GLY A 173 -14.97 5.52 -4.98
N SER A 174 -16.29 5.34 -5.06
CA SER A 174 -17.21 6.45 -4.84
C SER A 174 -17.10 6.91 -3.40
N VAL A 175 -16.81 8.19 -3.17
CA VAL A 175 -17.05 8.84 -1.87
C VAL A 175 -18.54 8.71 -1.57
N THR A 176 -18.91 7.72 -0.76
CA THR A 176 -20.25 7.72 -0.17
C THR A 176 -20.22 8.78 0.91
N VAL A 177 -20.75 9.97 0.59
CA VAL A 177 -20.96 11.05 1.56
C VAL A 177 -21.99 10.55 2.59
N GLY A 178 -21.51 9.79 3.57
CA GLY A 178 -22.31 9.07 4.56
C GLY A 178 -21.97 9.54 5.97
N ALA A 179 -22.60 10.64 6.36
CA ALA A 179 -22.88 11.08 7.74
C ALA A 179 -21.95 10.56 8.87
N GLY A 180 -20.83 11.25 9.11
CA GLY A 180 -20.07 10.99 10.33
C GLY A 180 -18.71 11.65 10.45
N ASN A 181 -18.67 12.99 10.46
CA ASN A 181 -17.90 13.84 11.38
C ASN A 181 -17.70 15.22 10.73
N ALA A 182 -18.64 16.13 11.01
CA ALA A 182 -18.61 17.49 10.50
C ALA A 182 -17.58 18.30 11.29
N ASN A 183 -16.35 18.39 10.77
CA ASN A 183 -15.55 19.59 10.97
C ASN A 183 -14.48 19.70 9.88
N ASN A 184 -14.85 20.24 8.71
CA ASN A 184 -13.97 21.22 8.09
C ASN A 184 -14.72 22.11 7.09
N ASN A 185 -14.46 23.39 7.28
CA ASN A 185 -15.02 24.54 6.63
C ASN A 185 -14.41 24.67 5.22
N VAL A 186 -15.07 24.11 4.20
CA VAL A 186 -14.77 24.46 2.80
C VAL A 186 -15.71 25.57 2.38
N ALA A 187 -15.18 26.77 2.36
CA ALA A 187 -15.81 27.93 1.77
C ALA A 187 -15.95 27.72 0.26
N ALA A 188 -17.19 27.80 -0.21
CA ALA A 188 -17.55 27.82 -1.61
C ALA A 188 -17.06 29.10 -2.30
N GLY A 189 -16.49 28.93 -3.49
CA GLY A 189 -16.37 29.95 -4.54
C GLY A 189 -16.28 29.20 -5.88
N ASP A 190 -17.38 29.07 -6.63
CA ASP A 190 -17.99 30.06 -7.53
C ASP A 190 -17.38 30.00 -8.95
N GLU A 191 -18.15 29.33 -9.83
CA GLU A 191 -18.39 29.45 -11.30
C GLU A 191 -17.26 30.00 -12.21
N THR A 192 -16.98 29.56 -13.43
CA THR A 192 -17.72 29.12 -14.65
C THR A 192 -16.58 28.82 -15.68
N GLU A 193 -16.64 28.04 -16.76
CA GLU A 193 -17.49 28.15 -17.95
C GLU A 193 -17.12 27.03 -18.95
N VAL A 194 -18.06 26.75 -19.85
CA VAL A 194 -18.10 25.71 -20.89
C VAL A 194 -17.36 26.14 -22.17
N ALA A 195 -16.68 25.22 -22.85
CA ALA A 195 -16.57 25.25 -24.32
C ALA A 195 -16.36 23.86 -24.92
N THR A 196 -17.28 23.49 -25.80
CA THR A 196 -17.31 22.32 -26.69
C THR A 196 -16.61 22.59 -28.03
N GLY A 197 -16.13 21.52 -28.65
CA GLY A 197 -15.74 21.44 -30.07
C GLY A 197 -14.32 20.87 -30.21
N ASP A 198 -13.99 20.05 -31.18
CA ASP A 198 -14.71 19.48 -32.31
C ASP A 198 -13.83 18.31 -32.80
N GLU A 199 -14.44 17.39 -33.54
CA GLU A 199 -13.85 16.17 -34.10
C GLU A 199 -12.69 16.42 -35.08
N GLU A 200 -11.63 15.61 -35.03
CA GLU A 200 -10.92 15.22 -36.26
C GLU A 200 -10.27 13.83 -36.08
N GLU A 201 -10.84 12.84 -36.77
CA GLU A 201 -10.19 11.58 -37.10
C GLU A 201 -9.13 11.80 -38.18
N VAL A 202 -7.98 11.12 -38.06
CA VAL A 202 -7.18 10.73 -39.21
C VAL A 202 -6.57 9.35 -38.98
N ASP A 203 -6.80 8.53 -40.01
CA ASP A 203 -6.44 7.13 -40.20
C ASP A 203 -4.94 6.80 -40.10
N ALA A 204 -4.72 5.61 -39.54
CA ALA A 204 -3.81 4.53 -39.95
C ALA A 204 -2.42 4.85 -40.54
N GLU A 205 -1.39 4.26 -39.92
CA GLU A 205 -0.48 3.37 -40.67
C GLU A 205 0.23 2.37 -39.74
N GLU A 206 0.29 1.13 -40.21
CA GLU A 206 0.97 0.00 -39.56
C GLU A 206 2.49 0.13 -39.62
N ALA A 207 3.17 -0.28 -38.55
CA ALA A 207 4.56 -0.69 -38.61
C ALA A 207 4.81 -1.90 -37.68
N ASP A 208 5.04 -3.01 -38.39
CA ASP A 208 5.81 -4.22 -38.13
C ASP A 208 6.62 -4.35 -36.82
N ALA A 209 6.73 -5.62 -36.43
CA ALA A 209 7.39 -6.17 -35.27
C ALA A 209 8.89 -5.82 -35.15
N ASP A 210 9.38 -5.80 -33.91
CA ASP A 210 10.54 -6.55 -33.40
C ASP A 210 11.24 -5.76 -32.29
N GLN A 211 10.92 -6.06 -31.01
CA GLN A 211 11.84 -5.85 -29.89
C GLN A 211 11.32 -6.55 -28.63
N ALA A 212 11.67 -7.83 -28.53
CA ALA A 212 11.87 -8.46 -27.25
C ALA A 212 13.28 -8.08 -26.74
N ASP A 213 13.40 -8.04 -25.41
CA ASP A 213 14.66 -8.25 -24.67
C ASP A 213 15.58 -7.02 -24.52
N ALA A 214 15.27 -6.13 -23.57
CA ALA A 214 16.23 -5.29 -22.84
C ALA A 214 15.54 -4.40 -21.77
N ASP A 215 15.01 -4.97 -20.68
CA ASP A 215 14.57 -4.15 -19.54
C ASP A 215 14.58 -4.91 -18.20
N GLN A 216 15.72 -5.58 -17.90
CA GLN A 216 15.87 -6.35 -16.66
C GLN A 216 17.23 -6.15 -15.99
N ALA A 217 17.86 -4.98 -16.14
CA ALA A 217 19.20 -4.73 -15.57
C ALA A 217 19.34 -3.44 -14.74
N ASP A 218 18.36 -2.52 -14.74
CA ASP A 218 18.48 -1.24 -13.99
C ASP A 218 17.63 -1.18 -12.70
N ALA A 219 16.94 -2.26 -12.33
CA ALA A 219 16.14 -2.32 -11.09
C ALA A 219 16.89 -2.88 -9.87
N GLU A 220 18.07 -3.51 -10.06
CA GLU A 220 18.84 -4.13 -8.96
C GLU A 220 19.76 -3.14 -8.22
N GLU A 221 20.22 -2.06 -8.84
CA GLU A 221 21.14 -1.10 -8.17
C GLU A 221 20.42 -0.16 -7.19
N ALA A 222 19.15 0.21 -7.43
CA ALA A 222 18.40 1.07 -6.51
C ALA A 222 17.90 0.34 -5.24
N GLN A 223 17.76 -0.99 -5.28
CA GLN A 223 17.27 -1.79 -4.15
C GLN A 223 18.35 -2.20 -3.16
N THR A 224 19.63 -2.06 -3.53
CA THR A 224 20.74 -2.43 -2.65
C THR A 224 21.00 -1.33 -1.59
N GLU A 225 20.74 -0.06 -1.91
CA GLU A 225 20.95 1.06 -0.99
C GLU A 225 19.86 1.15 0.10
N GLU A 226 18.61 0.77 -0.17
CA GLU A 226 17.54 0.72 0.84
C GLU A 226 17.75 -0.40 1.88
N ASN A 227 18.29 -1.55 1.46
CA ASN A 227 18.53 -2.69 2.35
C ASN A 227 19.75 -2.50 3.28
N GLU A 228 20.73 -1.68 2.90
CA GLU A 228 21.86 -1.35 3.77
C GLU A 228 21.49 -0.27 4.81
N ALA A 229 20.63 0.68 4.46
CA ALA A 229 20.15 1.71 5.40
C ALA A 229 19.29 1.12 6.53
N ASP A 230 18.38 0.18 6.23
CA ASP A 230 17.57 -0.49 7.25
C ASP A 230 18.41 -1.41 8.17
N ALA A 231 19.52 -1.95 7.67
CA ALA A 231 20.43 -2.80 8.46
C ALA A 231 21.40 -1.98 9.33
N GLU A 232 21.84 -0.81 8.88
CA GLU A 232 22.69 0.10 9.65
C GLU A 232 21.90 0.85 10.76
N GLU A 233 20.63 1.22 10.53
CA GLU A 233 19.75 1.84 11.56
C GLU A 233 19.49 0.86 12.73
N ALA A 234 19.28 -0.43 12.43
CA ALA A 234 19.11 -1.48 13.46
C ALA A 234 20.37 -1.72 14.32
N GLN A 235 21.58 -1.57 13.74
CA GLN A 235 22.83 -1.72 14.49
C GLN A 235 23.18 -0.48 15.32
N ALA A 236 22.73 0.71 14.90
CA ALA A 236 22.94 1.94 15.65
C ALA A 236 22.08 2.01 16.93
N GLU A 237 20.88 1.43 16.92
CA GLU A 237 19.99 1.40 18.09
C GLU A 237 20.37 0.32 19.12
N GLU A 238 20.91 -0.83 18.70
CA GLU A 238 21.45 -1.85 19.62
C GLU A 238 22.63 -1.30 20.46
N ALA A 239 23.45 -0.43 19.86
CA ALA A 239 24.55 0.24 20.56
C ALA A 239 24.08 1.29 21.60
N GLN A 240 22.95 1.95 21.36
CA GLN A 240 22.38 2.91 22.31
C GLN A 240 21.66 2.22 23.48
N ALA A 241 21.09 1.03 23.25
CA ALA A 241 20.52 0.21 24.30
C ALA A 241 21.60 -0.31 25.26
N GLU A 242 22.78 -0.69 24.77
CA GLU A 242 23.90 -1.14 25.62
C GLU A 242 24.54 -0.01 26.44
N GLU A 243 24.58 1.24 25.95
CA GLU A 243 25.08 2.38 26.75
C GLU A 243 24.13 2.76 27.90
N ASN A 244 22.81 2.62 27.72
CA ASN A 244 21.83 2.94 28.77
C ASN A 244 21.75 1.89 29.89
N GLU A 245 22.19 0.64 29.66
CA GLU A 245 22.32 -0.36 30.73
C GLU A 245 23.60 -0.16 31.55
N ALA A 246 24.67 0.40 30.96
CA ALA A 246 25.94 0.62 31.66
C ALA A 246 25.90 1.75 32.71
N ASP A 247 25.03 2.76 32.52
CA ASP A 247 24.90 3.90 33.45
C ASP A 247 24.04 3.58 34.69
N GLN A 248 23.29 2.47 34.69
CA GLN A 248 22.45 2.06 35.85
C GLN A 248 23.21 1.27 36.91
N ASP A 249 24.39 0.74 36.59
CA ASP A 249 25.19 -0.09 37.50
C ASP A 249 26.21 0.73 38.34
N GLU A 250 26.41 2.03 38.08
CA GLU A 250 27.35 2.86 38.84
C GLU A 250 26.72 3.65 40.02
N GLU A 251 25.39 3.67 40.18
CA GLU A 251 24.76 4.40 41.30
C GLU A 251 24.61 3.58 42.60
N ASP A 252 24.94 2.30 42.60
CA ASP A 252 24.72 1.39 43.74
C ASP A 252 25.98 1.10 44.61
N GLU A 253 27.15 1.70 44.33
CA GLU A 253 28.40 1.40 45.06
C GLU A 253 28.80 2.41 46.18
N ASP A 254 28.06 3.50 46.41
CA ASP A 254 28.51 4.59 47.29
C ASP A 254 27.88 4.65 48.71
N ASP A 255 27.14 3.62 49.15
CA ASP A 255 26.35 3.66 50.41
C ASP A 255 26.74 2.60 51.48
N ASP A 256 28.05 2.31 51.67
CA ASP A 256 28.57 1.51 52.81
C ASP A 256 29.78 2.14 53.55
#